data_AF-A0A8C5L1S8-F1
#
_entry.id   AF-A0A8C5L1S8-F1
#
_cell.length_a   1.000
_cell.length_b   1.000
_cell.length_c   1.000
_cell.angle_alpha   90.00
_cell.angle_beta   90.00
_cell.angle_gamma   90.00
#
_symmetry.space_group_name_H-M   'P 1'
#
loop_
_entity.id
_entity.type
_entity.pdbx_description
1 polymer ?
#
loop_
_entity_poly.entity_id
_entity_poly.type
_entity_poly.pdbx_seq_one_letter_code
_entity_poly.pdbx_strand_id
1 'polypeptide(L)'
;MQQKRQPELVEGNLPVFVFPTELIFYADDQSKHKQVLTLYNPYEFALKFKVSFVRDVRSSHYGVIDKFRLQVSEQSQRKALGRKEVIATLLPSAKEQKKEEEEERIKEHLTESISNRSVSSGLTTMAILRT
;
A
#
# COMPACT_ATOMS: atom_id res chain seq x y z
N MET A 1 -14.89 11.75 -37.94
CA MET A 1 -14.49 10.61 -37.11
C MET A 1 -13.06 10.87 -36.63
N GLN A 2 -12.87 11.39 -35.42
CA GLN A 2 -11.52 11.55 -34.86
C GLN A 2 -11.01 10.18 -34.44
N GLN A 3 -9.99 9.67 -35.14
CA GLN A 3 -9.31 8.43 -34.77
C GLN A 3 -8.57 8.70 -33.45
N LYS A 4 -9.05 8.12 -32.36
CA LYS A 4 -8.43 8.21 -31.04
C LYS A 4 -7.08 7.47 -31.13
N ARG A 5 -6.00 8.20 -31.42
CA ARG A 5 -4.66 7.62 -31.49
C ARG A 5 -4.29 7.12 -30.10
N GLN A 6 -4.13 5.80 -29.96
CA GLN A 6 -3.58 5.21 -28.74
C GLN A 6 -2.11 5.64 -28.60
N PRO A 7 -1.63 5.92 -27.38
CA PRO A 7 -0.22 6.24 -27.17
C PRO A 7 0.65 5.03 -27.55
N GLU A 8 1.75 5.27 -28.26
CA GLU A 8 2.76 4.24 -28.48
C GLU A 8 3.36 3.85 -27.13
N LEU A 9 3.22 2.56 -26.80
CA LEU A 9 3.66 2.04 -25.51
C LEU A 9 5.15 1.74 -25.56
N VAL A 10 5.90 2.48 -24.75
CA VAL A 10 7.32 2.23 -24.56
C VAL A 10 7.48 1.09 -23.56
N GLU A 11 8.34 0.14 -23.89
CA GLU A 11 8.69 -0.99 -23.03
C GLU A 11 9.12 -0.51 -21.64
N GLY A 12 8.40 -0.96 -20.60
CA GLY A 12 8.66 -0.59 -19.23
C GLY A 12 7.85 0.60 -18.70
N ASN A 13 7.13 1.33 -19.55
CA ASN A 13 6.32 2.50 -19.17
C ASN A 13 4.84 2.33 -19.54
N LEU A 14 4.25 1.19 -19.16
CA LEU A 14 2.81 0.95 -19.28
C LEU A 14 2.08 1.44 -18.02
N PRO A 15 1.40 2.61 -18.03
CA PRO A 15 0.56 3.01 -16.91
C PRO A 15 -0.64 2.08 -16.82
N VAL A 16 -0.62 1.22 -15.80
CA VAL A 16 -1.79 0.47 -15.32
C VAL A 16 -2.04 0.90 -13.88
N PHE A 17 -3.30 1.02 -13.50
CA PHE A 17 -3.65 1.43 -12.15
C PHE A 17 -4.01 0.20 -11.33
N VAL A 18 -3.56 0.16 -10.09
CA VAL A 18 -3.81 -0.94 -9.16
C VAL A 18 -4.40 -0.42 -7.87
N PHE A 19 -5.36 -1.16 -7.31
CA PHE A 19 -5.99 -0.85 -6.05
C PHE A 19 -6.25 -2.15 -5.26
N PRO A 20 -5.92 -2.22 -3.97
CA PRO A 20 -5.23 -1.21 -3.16
C PRO A 20 -3.75 -1.06 -3.54
N THR A 21 -3.12 0.06 -3.15
CA THR A 21 -1.69 0.32 -3.41
C THR A 21 -0.76 -0.39 -2.43
N GLU A 22 -1.32 -0.90 -1.34
CA GLU A 22 -0.65 -1.64 -0.28
C GLU A 22 -1.55 -2.77 0.20
N LEU A 23 -0.94 -3.90 0.55
CA LEU A 23 -1.61 -5.08 1.09
C LEU A 23 -0.98 -5.43 2.44
N ILE A 24 -1.81 -5.67 3.45
CA ILE A 24 -1.33 -6.02 4.80
C ILE A 24 -1.81 -7.41 5.14
N PHE A 25 -0.88 -8.29 5.45
CA PHE A 25 -1.12 -9.68 5.83
C PHE A 25 -0.75 -9.86 7.30
N TYR A 26 -1.48 -10.70 8.02
CA TYR A 26 -1.14 -11.05 9.41
C TYR A 26 -0.93 -12.55 9.50
N ALA A 27 0.19 -12.99 10.06
CA ALA A 27 0.52 -14.41 10.12
C ALA A 27 -0.53 -15.24 10.88
N ASP A 28 -1.16 -14.65 11.90
CA ASP A 28 -2.17 -15.28 12.75
C ASP A 28 -3.62 -15.18 12.22
N ASP A 29 -3.88 -14.37 11.19
CA ASP A 29 -5.21 -14.17 10.63
C ASP A 29 -5.29 -14.67 9.18
N GLN A 30 -5.57 -15.96 9.04
CA GLN A 30 -5.77 -16.64 7.75
C GLN A 30 -6.90 -16.03 6.91
N SER A 31 -7.88 -15.36 7.53
CA SER A 31 -8.96 -14.71 6.78
C SER A 31 -8.46 -13.52 5.95
N LYS A 32 -7.38 -12.88 6.40
CA LYS A 32 -6.71 -11.75 5.74
C LYS A 32 -5.69 -12.18 4.68
N HIS A 33 -5.41 -13.47 4.55
CA HIS A 33 -4.46 -13.99 3.56
C HIS A 33 -4.99 -13.93 2.13
N LYS A 34 -6.31 -13.86 1.97
CA LYS A 34 -6.95 -13.69 0.68
C LYS A 34 -7.40 -12.24 0.53
N GLN A 35 -6.76 -11.52 -0.39
CA GLN A 35 -7.09 -10.12 -0.69
C GLN A 35 -7.26 -9.94 -2.20
N VAL A 36 -8.16 -9.03 -2.57
CA VAL A 36 -8.43 -8.71 -3.97
C VAL A 36 -7.57 -7.52 -4.37
N LEU A 37 -6.72 -7.72 -5.38
CA LEU A 37 -6.01 -6.65 -6.07
C LEU A 37 -6.71 -6.38 -7.41
N THR A 38 -7.21 -5.17 -7.59
CA THR A 38 -7.88 -4.72 -8.81
C THR A 38 -6.87 -4.06 -9.73
N LEU A 39 -6.79 -4.52 -10.98
CA LEU A 39 -5.99 -3.91 -12.04
C LEU A 39 -6.92 -3.23 -13.05
N TYR A 40 -6.79 -1.93 -13.22
CA TYR A 40 -7.52 -1.17 -14.23
C TYR A 40 -6.70 -1.12 -15.53
N ASN A 41 -7.30 -1.62 -16.60
CA ASN A 41 -6.77 -1.56 -17.95
C ASN A 41 -7.34 -0.32 -18.67
N PRO A 42 -6.56 0.77 -18.87
CA PRO A 42 -7.03 1.94 -19.60
C PRO A 42 -6.96 1.77 -21.14
N TYR A 43 -6.47 0.62 -21.62
CA TYR A 43 -6.26 0.34 -23.03
C TYR A 43 -7.38 -0.49 -23.65
N GLU A 44 -7.48 -0.44 -24.98
CA GLU A 44 -8.49 -1.21 -25.72
C GLU A 44 -8.02 -2.63 -26.05
N PHE A 45 -6.73 -2.94 -25.84
CA PHE A 45 -6.20 -4.29 -25.99
C PHE A 45 -6.24 -5.06 -24.67
N ALA A 46 -6.30 -6.38 -24.76
CA ALA A 46 -6.29 -7.25 -23.60
C ALA A 46 -4.90 -7.34 -22.98
N LEU A 47 -4.83 -7.20 -21.65
CA LEU A 47 -3.62 -7.37 -20.87
C LEU A 47 -3.46 -8.82 -20.44
N LYS A 48 -2.21 -9.29 -20.43
CA LYS A 48 -1.78 -10.49 -19.72
C LYS A 48 -0.90 -10.08 -18.56
N PHE A 49 -1.10 -10.71 -17.40
CA PHE A 49 -0.35 -10.39 -16.20
C PHE A 49 0.28 -11.64 -15.57
N LYS A 50 1.41 -11.41 -14.88
CA LYS A 50 2.09 -12.39 -14.04
C LYS A 50 2.39 -11.76 -12.69
N VAL A 51 1.97 -12.41 -11.62
CA VAL A 51 2.23 -12.01 -10.24
C VAL A 51 3.41 -12.81 -9.70
N SER A 52 4.33 -12.14 -9.02
CA SER A 52 5.40 -12.79 -8.25
C SER A 52 5.61 -12.09 -6.92
N PHE A 53 5.79 -12.88 -5.87
CA PHE A 53 6.22 -12.45 -4.55
C PHE A 53 7.75 -12.31 -4.54
N VAL A 54 8.29 -11.35 -3.81
CA VAL A 54 9.75 -11.21 -3.64
C VAL A 54 10.24 -12.04 -2.46
N ARG A 55 9.39 -12.27 -1.45
CA ARG A 55 9.68 -13.16 -0.32
C ARG A 55 8.54 -14.15 -0.07
N ASP A 56 8.86 -15.24 0.62
CA ASP A 56 7.87 -16.21 1.06
C ASP A 56 7.39 -15.94 2.50
N VAL A 57 6.28 -16.57 2.87
CA VAL A 57 5.63 -16.38 4.17
C VAL A 57 6.40 -17.18 5.23
N ARG A 58 7.36 -16.53 5.90
CA ARG A 58 8.17 -17.09 6.99
C ARG A 58 8.28 -16.13 8.16
N SER A 59 8.49 -16.65 9.36
CA SER A 59 8.62 -15.84 10.60
C SER A 59 9.79 -14.87 10.56
N SER A 60 10.87 -15.18 9.84
CA SER A 60 12.01 -14.28 9.62
C SER A 60 11.68 -13.06 8.76
N HIS A 61 10.51 -12.99 8.15
CA HIS A 61 10.06 -11.89 7.29
C HIS A 61 8.96 -11.03 7.94
N TYR A 62 8.62 -11.26 9.20
CA TYR A 62 7.63 -10.42 9.91
C TYR A 62 8.15 -8.99 10.10
N GLY A 63 7.29 -8.00 9.88
CA GLY A 63 7.63 -6.58 9.93
C GLY A 63 8.50 -6.11 8.76
N VAL A 64 8.89 -7.01 7.85
CA VAL A 64 9.63 -6.66 6.64
C VAL A 64 8.64 -6.31 5.54
N ILE A 65 8.78 -5.12 4.97
CA ILE A 65 8.03 -4.71 3.79
C ILE A 65 8.49 -5.56 2.60
N ASP A 66 7.58 -6.36 2.05
CA ASP A 66 7.73 -7.08 0.79
C ASP A 66 7.06 -6.32 -0.37
N LYS A 67 7.32 -6.75 -1.60
CA LYS A 67 6.72 -6.14 -2.80
C LYS A 67 6.17 -7.21 -3.74
N PHE A 68 4.89 -7.13 -4.07
CA PHE A 68 4.32 -7.90 -5.15
C PHE A 68 4.68 -7.25 -6.48
N ARG A 69 5.29 -8.04 -7.36
CA ARG A 69 5.65 -7.59 -8.70
C ARG A 69 4.59 -8.11 -9.66
N LEU A 70 3.89 -7.17 -10.28
CA LEU A 70 2.96 -7.42 -11.37
C LEU A 70 3.66 -7.07 -12.68
N GLN A 71 4.01 -8.10 -13.45
CA GLN A 71 4.49 -7.94 -14.81
C GLN A 71 3.28 -7.93 -15.74
N VAL A 72 3.20 -6.94 -16.63
CA VAL A 72 2.10 -6.77 -17.57
C VAL A 72 2.62 -6.79 -19.00
N SER A 73 1.96 -7.55 -19.87
CA SER A 73 2.21 -7.61 -21.31
C SER A 73 0.91 -7.46 -22.09
N GLU A 74 1.00 -7.19 -23.38
CA GLU A 74 -0.13 -7.37 -24.29
C GLU A 74 -0.45 -8.88 -24.37
N GLN A 75 -1.71 -9.24 -24.64
CA GLN A 75 -2.06 -10.65 -24.83
C GLN A 75 -1.55 -11.20 -26.18
N SER A 76 -1.61 -10.38 -27.23
CA SER A 76 -1.20 -10.74 -28.60
C SER A 76 0.33 -10.83 -28.76
N GLN A 77 1.09 -10.12 -27.91
CA GLN A 77 2.55 -10.02 -27.98
C GLN A 77 3.21 -10.55 -26.70
N ARG A 78 4.35 -11.23 -26.84
CA ARG A 78 5.16 -11.66 -25.68
C ARG A 78 6.02 -10.55 -25.06
N LYS A 79 5.94 -9.34 -25.58
CA LYS A 79 6.74 -8.21 -25.10
C LYS A 79 6.17 -7.68 -23.78
N ALA A 80 7.00 -7.63 -22.74
CA ALA A 80 6.60 -7.05 -21.47
C ALA A 80 6.40 -5.55 -21.65
N LEU A 81 5.19 -5.06 -21.40
CA LEU A 81 4.85 -3.66 -21.60
C LEU A 81 5.16 -2.82 -20.34
N GLY A 82 5.05 -3.41 -19.15
CA GLY A 82 5.35 -2.70 -17.92
C GLY A 82 5.48 -3.58 -16.69
N ARG A 83 5.95 -2.96 -15.60
CA ARG A 83 6.06 -3.57 -14.27
C ARG A 83 5.43 -2.64 -13.25
N LYS A 84 4.58 -3.19 -12.38
CA LYS A 84 4.02 -2.49 -11.22
C LYS A 84 4.43 -3.21 -9.95
N GLU A 85 4.99 -2.46 -8.99
CA GLU A 85 5.23 -2.94 -7.64
C GLU A 85 4.06 -2.50 -6.75
N VAL A 86 3.52 -3.43 -5.97
CA VAL A 86 2.52 -3.19 -4.92
C VAL A 86 3.17 -3.59 -3.60
N ILE A 87 3.08 -2.70 -2.61
CA ILE A 87 3.67 -2.95 -1.30
C ILE A 87 2.86 -4.05 -0.59
N ALA A 88 3.56 -4.98 0.06
CA ALA A 88 2.94 -6.04 0.84
C ALA A 88 3.69 -6.22 2.16
N THR A 89 3.04 -5.99 3.29
CA THR A 89 3.67 -6.16 4.61
C THR A 89 3.07 -7.38 5.31
N LEU A 90 3.94 -8.27 5.80
CA LEU A 90 3.53 -9.39 6.66
C LEU A 90 3.80 -9.03 8.11
N LEU A 91 2.73 -8.87 8.89
CA LEU A 91 2.78 -8.58 10.32
C LEU A 91 2.54 -9.85 11.14
N PRO A 92 3.03 -9.91 12.38
CA PRO A 92 2.88 -11.08 13.24
C PRO A 92 1.44 -11.28 13.72
N SER A 93 0.78 -10.23 14.22
CA SER A 93 -0.59 -10.31 14.72
C SER A 93 -1.48 -9.13 14.34
N ALA A 94 -2.71 -9.41 13.93
CA ALA A 94 -3.74 -8.38 13.71
C ALA A 94 -4.23 -7.73 15.02
N LYS A 95 -3.99 -8.38 16.17
CA LYS A 95 -4.48 -7.92 17.48
C LYS A 95 -3.58 -6.86 18.11
N GLU A 96 -2.28 -6.89 17.81
CA GLU A 96 -1.31 -5.91 18.31
C GLU A 96 -1.58 -4.53 17.69
N GLN A 97 -1.84 -4.46 16.38
CA GLN A 97 -2.20 -3.20 15.73
C GLN A 97 -3.49 -2.59 16.26
N LYS A 98 -4.54 -3.38 16.52
CA LYS A 98 -5.78 -2.83 17.11
C LYS A 98 -5.54 -2.24 18.49
N LYS A 99 -4.67 -2.85 19.28
CA LYS A 99 -4.31 -2.36 20.62
C LYS A 99 -3.47 -1.08 20.52
N GLU A 100 -2.52 -1.01 19.59
CA GLU A 100 -1.72 0.18 19.34
C GLU A 100 -2.56 1.34 18.79
N GLU A 101 -3.44 1.10 17.80
CA GLU A 101 -4.37 2.10 17.27
C GLU A 101 -5.36 2.59 18.34
N GLU A 102 -5.87 1.68 19.18
CA GLU A 102 -6.75 2.06 20.29
C GLU A 102 -6.00 2.88 21.35
N GLU A 103 -4.78 2.49 21.69
CA GLU A 103 -3.92 3.22 22.63
C GLU A 103 -3.51 4.60 22.07
N GLU A 104 -3.22 4.69 20.77
CA GLU A 104 -2.95 5.95 20.07
C GLU A 104 -4.18 6.86 20.06
N ARG A 105 -5.37 6.33 19.73
CA ARG A 105 -6.63 7.08 19.81
C ARG A 105 -6.96 7.54 21.22
N ILE A 106 -6.67 6.72 22.24
CA ILE A 106 -6.86 7.10 23.65
C ILE A 106 -5.84 8.19 24.03
N LYS A 107 -4.58 8.09 23.59
CA LYS A 107 -3.56 9.11 23.82
C LYS A 107 -3.93 10.42 23.13
N GLU A 108 -4.40 10.39 21.89
CA GLU A 108 -4.91 11.57 21.16
C GLU A 108 -6.09 12.20 21.89
N HIS A 109 -7.07 11.41 22.32
CA HIS A 109 -8.22 11.96 23.03
C HIS A 109 -7.83 12.55 24.39
N LEU A 110 -6.84 11.94 25.07
CA LEU A 110 -6.30 12.45 26.32
C LEU A 110 -5.46 13.72 26.10
N THR A 111 -4.67 13.82 25.03
CA THR A 111 -3.89 15.02 24.70
C THR A 111 -4.79 16.17 24.25
N GLU A 112 -5.86 15.90 23.50
CA GLU A 112 -6.91 16.89 23.17
C GLU A 112 -7.65 17.38 24.42
N SER A 113 -7.99 16.47 25.34
CA SER A 113 -8.63 16.80 26.62
C SER A 113 -7.76 17.69 27.51
N ILE A 114 -6.43 17.53 27.43
CA ILE A 114 -5.45 18.33 28.17
C ILE A 114 -5.18 19.68 27.45
N SER A 115 -5.37 19.76 26.13
CA SER A 115 -5.09 20.95 25.30
C SER A 115 -6.17 22.04 25.37
N ASN A 116 -7.34 21.76 25.94
CA ASN A 116 -8.42 22.77 26.10
C ASN A 116 -8.28 23.65 27.35
N ARG A 117 -7.08 24.17 27.60
CA ARG A 117 -6.90 25.43 28.32
C ARG A 117 -6.33 26.47 27.37
N SER A 118 -7.27 27.13 26.68
CA SER A 118 -7.19 28.50 26.18
C SER A 118 -5.79 29.06 25.92
N VAL A 119 -5.44 29.22 24.64
CA VAL A 119 -4.62 30.36 24.21
C VAL A 119 -4.98 30.75 22.78
N SER A 120 -5.38 32.01 22.63
CA SER A 120 -5.59 32.67 21.35
C SER A 120 -4.30 32.71 20.53
N SER A 121 -4.44 32.65 19.21
CA SER A 121 -3.42 32.86 18.17
C SER A 121 -2.11 33.55 18.62
N GLY A 122 -1.03 32.77 18.71
CA GLY A 122 0.34 33.26 18.85
C GLY A 122 1.33 32.09 18.93
N LEU A 123 2.30 32.05 18.00
CA LEU A 123 3.38 31.04 17.94
C LEU A 123 4.05 30.84 19.30
N THR A 124 4.13 29.58 19.77
CA THR A 124 4.84 29.24 21.01
C THR A 124 5.81 28.07 20.76
N THR A 125 7.10 28.33 21.02
CA THR A 125 8.17 27.32 21.14
C THR A 125 8.27 26.88 22.60
N MET A 126 8.37 25.58 22.87
CA MET A 126 8.59 25.04 24.22
C MET A 126 9.69 23.97 24.20
N ALA A 127 10.67 24.11 25.08
CA ALA A 127 11.67 23.11 25.42
C ALA A 127 11.30 22.48 26.77
N ILE A 128 11.51 21.16 26.94
CA ILE A 128 11.25 20.48 28.22
C ILE A 128 12.52 19.78 28.68
N LEU A 129 13.07 20.28 29.78
CA LEU A 129 14.16 19.69 30.57
C LEU A 129 13.54 18.68 31.55
N ARG A 130 14.07 17.46 31.62
CA ARG A 130 13.71 16.48 32.66
C ARG A 130 14.90 16.33 33.62
N THR A 131 14.64 16.56 34.90
CA THR A 131 15.47 16.04 36.01
C THR A 131 15.00 14.65 36.37
#